data_AF-A0A7X8K8Q2-F1
#
_entry.id   AF-A0A7X8K8Q2-F1
#
_cell.length_a   1.000
_cell.length_b   1.000
_cell.length_c   1.000
_cell.angle_alpha   90.00
_cell.angle_beta   90.00
_cell.angle_gamma   90.00
#
_symmetry.space_group_name_H-M   'P 1'
#
loop_
_entity.id
_entity.type
_entity.pdbx_description
1 polymer ?
#
loop_
_entity_poly.entity_id
_entity_poly.type
_entity_poly.pdbx_seq_one_letter_code
_entity_poly.pdbx_strand_id
1 'polypeptide(L)'
;ITNKPYQLPDNSWVIVDFTPDMPQKSLTLTSNPDLNVITFYYEYVIKNHYEVRYLEKDTDIVLAEMKHVITAKDEVVELSKTIANYRPHSVESTYPDEIKGHSANYISTSLKVSDPVNQAAQVITFYYMPERIEITGTKTWVDAGIADPDQRPQSVSLTLYANNAELSPQPVPTWTKNGNIWTYKYINLPAAVGGIAQVYTVRETVPENYIAVYEDVNPNAHGGTNITNTLDGGTIDFIGTKTWVAEPDPATGFVPIPFDLKLTFYRQGINDTDLVIMTPQPAYTWVKDPNTNTWTYTANGLKKYENGYPVEYKAEETVPPGYEQTSDNGRDFINEIIITKATVTWVGGPETRPTIWLMLYQQVGENGTPVPVPNLSVREVKSDTTEVKWVGLSQEDENGDPYIFTVREVDAQGNDWTPENYTKVESGLNVTNTYVIPTNGTATATKTWVNGAATHPDLWLQLWRKTTAGTPLIDQPVPNRDPVKVASTGDFSYEWTGLETTDVNGNEYTFYVKEGQLNGSTFTEG
;
A
#
# COMPACT_ATOMS: atom_id res chain seq x y z
N ILE A 1 -100.69 14.58 -5.70
CA ILE A 1 -101.20 15.14 -4.43
C ILE A 1 -100.92 16.63 -4.48
N THR A 2 -101.93 17.45 -4.70
CA THR A 2 -101.84 18.91 -4.60
C THR A 2 -102.58 19.29 -3.32
N ASN A 3 -101.96 20.02 -2.39
CA ASN A 3 -102.52 20.48 -1.11
C ASN A 3 -103.75 21.40 -1.28
N LYS A 4 -104.80 20.91 -1.94
CA LYS A 4 -106.09 21.58 -2.05
C LYS A 4 -107.01 21.02 -0.96
N PRO A 5 -107.71 21.89 -0.22
CA PRO A 5 -108.73 21.46 0.73
C PRO A 5 -109.76 20.56 0.03
N TYR A 6 -110.11 19.43 0.65
CA TYR A 6 -111.20 18.59 0.17
C TYR A 6 -112.45 18.88 1.02
N GLN A 7 -113.56 19.18 0.35
CA GLN A 7 -114.82 19.49 1.02
C GLN A 7 -115.61 18.20 1.23
N LEU A 8 -115.97 17.93 2.47
CA LEU A 8 -116.84 16.80 2.83
C LEU A 8 -118.31 17.12 2.46
N PRO A 9 -119.17 16.10 2.31
CA PRO A 9 -120.58 16.29 1.92
C PRO A 9 -121.41 17.14 2.90
N ASP A 10 -120.94 17.35 4.13
CA ASP A 10 -121.54 18.21 5.15
C ASP A 10 -121.01 19.65 5.14
N ASN A 11 -120.29 20.04 4.06
CA ASN A 11 -119.61 21.32 3.86
C ASN A 11 -118.41 21.61 4.78
N SER A 12 -117.96 20.66 5.62
CA SER A 12 -116.71 20.80 6.36
C SER A 12 -115.49 20.56 5.44
N TRP A 13 -114.32 21.11 5.82
CA TRP A 13 -113.10 21.02 5.01
C TRP A 13 -112.02 20.25 5.76
N VAL A 14 -111.35 19.32 5.07
CA VAL A 14 -110.15 18.64 5.58
C VAL A 14 -108.96 19.02 4.73
N ILE A 15 -107.89 19.47 5.38
CA ILE A 15 -106.56 19.65 4.78
C ILE A 15 -105.72 18.46 5.23
N VAL A 16 -105.31 17.62 4.28
CA VAL A 16 -104.35 16.56 4.54
C VAL A 16 -102.97 17.12 4.19
N ASP A 17 -102.20 17.48 5.22
CA ASP A 17 -100.81 17.89 5.07
C ASP A 17 -99.92 16.63 5.08
N PHE A 18 -99.24 16.35 3.97
CA PHE A 18 -98.26 15.26 3.89
C PHE A 18 -96.92 15.85 3.43
N THR A 19 -95.95 15.84 4.34
CA THR A 19 -94.53 15.98 4.03
C THR A 19 -94.00 14.61 3.56
N PRO A 20 -93.46 14.47 2.34
CA PRO A 20 -93.02 13.19 1.81
C PRO A 20 -91.54 12.97 2.12
N ASP A 21 -91.23 12.06 3.04
CA ASP A 21 -89.85 11.57 3.24
C ASP A 21 -89.79 10.05 3.50
N MET A 22 -90.62 9.24 2.81
CA MET A 22 -90.46 7.77 2.86
C MET A 22 -90.68 7.06 1.52
N PRO A 23 -89.95 5.95 1.23
CA PRO A 23 -89.96 5.30 -0.08
C PRO A 23 -91.17 4.36 -0.26
N GLN A 24 -91.93 4.62 -1.32
CA GLN A 24 -92.99 3.82 -1.99
C GLN A 24 -94.20 3.35 -1.15
N LYS A 25 -95.41 3.83 -1.52
CA LYS A 25 -96.70 3.13 -1.33
C LYS A 25 -97.65 3.30 -2.50
N SER A 26 -98.45 2.27 -2.76
CA SER A 26 -99.80 2.37 -3.31
C SER A 26 -100.78 2.70 -2.17
N LEU A 27 -101.60 3.73 -2.35
CA LEU A 27 -102.65 4.14 -1.42
C LEU A 27 -104.00 3.62 -1.94
N THR A 28 -104.74 2.86 -1.13
CA THR A 28 -106.12 2.47 -1.47
C THR A 28 -107.08 3.22 -0.54
N LEU A 29 -107.94 4.04 -1.13
CA LEU A 29 -109.04 4.71 -0.44
C LEU A 29 -110.32 3.89 -0.60
N THR A 30 -111.01 3.66 0.52
CA THR A 30 -112.40 3.21 0.49
C THR A 30 -113.21 4.14 1.38
N SER A 31 -114.28 4.71 0.82
CA SER A 31 -115.26 5.53 1.54
C SER A 31 -116.51 4.71 1.83
N ASN A 32 -116.96 4.68 3.09
CA ASN A 32 -118.30 4.22 3.43
C ASN A 32 -119.21 5.45 3.66
N PRO A 33 -120.09 5.80 2.70
CA PRO A 33 -120.91 7.02 2.79
C PRO A 33 -121.96 6.97 3.91
N ASP A 34 -122.31 5.80 4.45
CA ASP A 34 -123.32 5.68 5.51
C ASP A 34 -122.74 5.91 6.92
N LEU A 35 -121.41 5.89 7.07
CA LEU A 35 -120.72 6.00 8.38
C LEU A 35 -119.86 7.25 8.52
N ASN A 36 -119.72 8.07 7.47
CA ASN A 36 -118.89 9.28 7.45
C ASN A 36 -117.43 9.04 7.90
N VAL A 37 -116.85 7.86 7.59
CA VAL A 37 -115.47 7.49 7.90
C VAL A 37 -114.68 7.29 6.59
N ILE A 38 -113.51 7.92 6.49
CA ILE A 38 -112.49 7.59 5.48
C ILE A 38 -111.47 6.65 6.13
N THR A 39 -111.36 5.42 5.63
CA THR A 39 -110.36 4.46 6.12
C THR A 39 -109.18 4.43 5.15
N PHE A 40 -107.99 4.71 5.68
CA PHE A 40 -106.74 4.62 4.94
C PHE A 40 -106.13 3.24 5.17
N TYR A 41 -105.91 2.47 4.09
CA TYR A 41 -105.07 1.28 4.14
C TYR A 41 -103.66 1.66 3.74
N TYR A 42 -102.73 1.50 4.68
CA TYR A 42 -101.30 1.62 4.44
C TYR A 42 -100.68 0.24 4.59
N GLU A 43 -100.25 -0.39 3.50
CA GLU A 43 -99.33 -1.53 3.60
C GLU A 43 -97.94 -0.98 3.93
N TYR A 44 -97.44 -1.27 5.13
CA TYR A 44 -96.06 -1.01 5.49
C TYR A 44 -95.26 -2.26 5.10
N VAL A 45 -94.47 -2.20 4.03
CA VAL A 45 -93.52 -3.28 3.75
C VAL A 45 -92.38 -3.06 4.74
N ILE A 46 -92.44 -3.76 5.87
CA ILE A 46 -91.32 -3.75 6.81
C ILE A 46 -90.18 -4.49 6.12
N LYS A 47 -89.05 -3.82 5.92
CA LYS A 47 -87.87 -4.37 5.26
C LYS A 47 -86.75 -4.48 6.27
N ASN A 48 -86.09 -5.62 6.29
CA ASN A 48 -84.92 -5.81 7.11
C ASN A 48 -83.77 -4.95 6.60
N HIS A 49 -83.10 -4.24 7.51
CA HIS A 49 -81.92 -3.43 7.22
C HIS A 49 -80.72 -3.97 7.98
N TYR A 50 -79.64 -4.26 7.24
CA TYR A 50 -78.38 -4.65 7.83
C TYR A 50 -77.18 -3.95 7.19
N GLU A 51 -76.11 -3.87 7.96
CA GLU A 51 -74.81 -3.33 7.61
C GLU A 51 -73.79 -4.46 7.55
N VAL A 52 -73.03 -4.54 6.46
CA VAL A 52 -71.92 -5.49 6.33
C VAL A 52 -70.61 -4.74 6.41
N ARG A 53 -69.85 -5.01 7.47
CA ARG A 53 -68.53 -4.42 7.74
C ARG A 53 -67.42 -5.40 7.39
N TYR A 54 -66.30 -4.85 6.97
CA TYR A 54 -65.10 -5.59 6.60
C TYR A 54 -63.93 -5.05 7.42
N LEU A 55 -63.58 -5.73 8.51
CA LEU A 55 -62.56 -5.27 9.45
C LEU A 55 -61.32 -6.17 9.39
N GLU A 56 -60.14 -5.60 9.62
CA GLU A 56 -58.96 -6.38 9.95
C GLU A 56 -59.12 -6.94 11.36
N LYS A 57 -58.90 -8.26 11.50
CA LYS A 57 -59.11 -8.98 12.75
C LYS A 57 -58.29 -8.38 13.90
N ASP A 58 -58.91 -8.32 15.08
CA ASP A 58 -58.35 -7.80 16.33
C ASP A 58 -58.03 -6.29 16.26
N THR A 59 -58.61 -5.59 15.28
CA THR A 59 -58.49 -4.13 15.09
C THR A 59 -59.84 -3.52 14.68
N ASP A 60 -59.94 -2.19 14.73
CA ASP A 60 -61.08 -1.43 14.20
C ASP A 60 -60.85 -0.92 12.75
N ILE A 61 -59.83 -1.45 12.07
CA ILE A 61 -59.43 -0.96 10.75
C ILE A 61 -60.40 -1.47 9.68
N VAL A 62 -61.05 -0.52 9.00
CA VAL A 62 -61.99 -0.79 7.90
C VAL A 62 -61.23 -1.06 6.62
N LEU A 63 -61.38 -2.26 6.06
CA LEU A 63 -60.65 -2.72 4.86
C LEU A 63 -61.41 -2.48 3.56
N ALA A 64 -62.72 -2.27 3.62
CA ALA A 64 -63.55 -1.98 2.46
C ALA A 64 -64.78 -1.17 2.87
N GLU A 65 -65.32 -0.40 1.92
CA GLU A 65 -66.56 0.35 2.12
C GLU A 65 -67.69 -0.54 2.65
N MET A 66 -68.35 -0.05 3.69
CA MET A 66 -69.47 -0.74 4.33
C MET A 66 -70.63 -0.87 3.36
N LYS A 67 -71.25 -2.05 3.32
CA LYS A 67 -72.39 -2.33 2.46
C LYS A 67 -73.68 -2.22 3.28
N HIS A 68 -74.62 -1.39 2.82
CA HIS A 68 -75.98 -1.36 3.36
C HIS A 68 -76.91 -2.22 2.50
N VAL A 69 -77.73 -3.05 3.15
CA VAL A 69 -78.69 -3.89 2.43
C VAL A 69 -80.06 -3.76 3.07
N ILE A 70 -81.06 -3.51 2.21
CA ILE A 70 -82.47 -3.44 2.58
C ILE A 70 -83.23 -4.51 1.80
N THR A 71 -83.88 -5.44 2.50
CA THR A 71 -84.53 -6.61 1.88
C THR A 71 -85.88 -6.92 2.52
N ALA A 72 -86.81 -7.45 1.72
CA ALA A 72 -88.09 -7.97 2.22
C ALA A 72 -88.04 -9.48 2.53
N LYS A 73 -86.86 -10.11 2.41
CA LYS A 73 -86.66 -11.51 2.76
C LYS A 73 -86.41 -11.67 4.26
N ASP A 74 -86.98 -12.72 4.84
CA ASP A 74 -86.80 -13.08 6.26
C ASP A 74 -85.49 -13.85 6.52
N GLU A 75 -84.76 -14.21 5.46
CA GLU A 75 -83.43 -14.83 5.55
C GLU A 75 -82.50 -14.23 4.49
N VAL A 76 -81.22 -14.13 4.84
CA VAL A 76 -80.17 -13.63 3.96
C VAL A 76 -78.92 -14.48 4.09
N VAL A 77 -78.27 -14.69 2.95
CA VAL A 77 -76.90 -15.20 2.86
C VAL A 77 -76.01 -14.07 2.38
N GLU A 78 -75.00 -13.72 3.18
CA GLU A 78 -73.96 -12.76 2.81
C GLU A 78 -72.64 -13.50 2.62
N LEU A 79 -71.90 -13.14 1.56
CA LEU A 79 -70.60 -13.71 1.24
C LEU A 79 -69.50 -12.73 1.64
N SER A 80 -68.33 -13.26 2.02
CA SER A 80 -67.15 -12.42 2.21
C SER A 80 -66.77 -11.72 0.90
N LYS A 81 -66.17 -10.53 1.03
CA LYS A 81 -65.65 -9.75 -0.09
C LYS A 81 -64.21 -10.18 -0.35
N THR A 82 -63.82 -10.25 -1.61
CA THR A 82 -62.39 -10.38 -1.96
C THR A 82 -61.68 -9.07 -1.61
N ILE A 83 -60.71 -9.13 -0.72
CA ILE A 83 -59.89 -7.99 -0.30
C ILE A 83 -58.43 -8.36 -0.60
N ALA A 84 -57.73 -7.54 -1.37
CA ALA A 84 -56.35 -7.82 -1.77
C ALA A 84 -55.43 -7.96 -0.54
N ASN A 85 -54.55 -8.96 -0.52
CA ASN A 85 -53.63 -9.28 0.59
C ASN A 85 -54.30 -9.74 1.89
N TYR A 86 -55.61 -9.99 1.87
CA TYR A 86 -56.39 -10.39 3.03
C TYR A 86 -57.23 -11.62 2.73
N ARG A 87 -57.30 -12.54 3.70
CA ARG A 87 -58.19 -13.70 3.64
C ARG A 87 -59.30 -13.57 4.69
N PRO A 88 -60.54 -13.99 4.37
CA PRO A 88 -61.61 -14.06 5.38
C PRO A 88 -61.18 -14.97 6.53
N HIS A 89 -61.43 -14.56 7.77
CA HIS A 89 -61.03 -15.31 8.96
C HIS A 89 -62.22 -15.74 9.82
N SER A 90 -63.12 -14.82 10.13
CA SER A 90 -64.34 -15.09 10.89
C SER A 90 -65.42 -14.09 10.51
N VAL A 91 -66.64 -14.37 10.93
CA VAL A 91 -67.78 -13.49 10.75
C VAL A 91 -68.61 -13.49 12.02
N GLU A 92 -69.08 -12.33 12.43
CA GLU A 92 -69.92 -12.15 13.61
C GLU A 92 -71.15 -11.32 13.25
N SER A 93 -72.21 -11.48 14.06
CA SER A 93 -73.41 -10.66 14.01
C SER A 93 -73.69 -10.09 15.40
N THR A 94 -74.17 -8.85 15.47
CA THR A 94 -74.65 -8.27 16.74
C THR A 94 -75.88 -8.99 17.30
N TYR A 95 -76.50 -9.88 16.52
CA TYR A 95 -77.64 -10.72 16.90
C TYR A 95 -77.29 -12.21 16.73
N PRO A 96 -76.49 -12.80 17.64
CA PRO A 96 -75.95 -14.16 17.46
C PRO A 96 -77.03 -15.25 17.45
N ASP A 97 -78.14 -15.06 18.18
CA ASP A 97 -79.26 -16.00 18.22
C ASP A 97 -80.01 -16.12 16.87
N GLU A 98 -79.77 -15.20 15.95
CA GLU A 98 -80.38 -15.15 14.62
C GLU A 98 -79.52 -15.85 13.54
N ILE A 99 -78.33 -16.32 13.89
CA ILE A 99 -77.43 -17.00 12.94
C ILE A 99 -77.89 -18.45 12.73
N LYS A 100 -78.16 -18.82 11.47
CA LYS A 100 -78.52 -20.19 11.07
C LYS A 100 -77.32 -21.05 10.67
N GLY A 101 -76.26 -20.41 10.17
CA GLY A 101 -75.00 -21.07 9.82
C GLY A 101 -73.98 -20.05 9.36
N HIS A 102 -72.71 -20.28 9.66
CA HIS A 102 -71.65 -19.36 9.28
C HIS A 102 -70.28 -20.05 9.13
N SER A 103 -69.44 -19.46 8.31
CA SER A 103 -68.00 -19.71 8.20
C SER A 103 -67.29 -18.38 7.90
N ALA A 104 -65.97 -18.37 7.87
CA ALA A 104 -65.22 -17.18 7.44
C ALA A 104 -65.68 -16.61 6.09
N ASN A 105 -66.22 -17.45 5.20
CA ASN A 105 -66.56 -17.08 3.83
C ASN A 105 -68.03 -16.70 3.62
N TYR A 106 -68.92 -17.04 4.57
CA TYR A 106 -70.33 -16.73 4.44
C TYR A 106 -71.02 -16.71 5.80
N ILE A 107 -72.12 -15.98 5.89
CA ILE A 107 -73.06 -16.07 7.00
C ILE A 107 -74.48 -16.14 6.48
N SER A 108 -75.29 -16.99 7.10
CA SER A 108 -76.73 -17.11 6.87
C SER A 108 -77.46 -16.77 8.17
N THR A 109 -78.37 -15.82 8.11
CA THR A 109 -79.16 -15.39 9.27
C THR A 109 -80.65 -15.46 8.97
N SER A 110 -81.46 -15.65 10.03
CA SER A 110 -82.88 -15.30 10.02
C SER A 110 -83.04 -13.89 10.54
N LEU A 111 -83.61 -13.01 9.74
CA LEU A 111 -83.74 -11.61 10.04
C LEU A 111 -85.01 -11.36 10.86
N LYS A 112 -84.90 -10.55 11.90
CA LYS A 112 -86.07 -9.98 12.57
C LYS A 112 -86.54 -8.74 11.84
N VAL A 113 -87.84 -8.72 11.58
CA VAL A 113 -88.61 -7.61 11.02
C VAL A 113 -88.29 -6.32 11.79
N SER A 114 -87.55 -5.40 11.16
CA SER A 114 -87.18 -4.09 11.73
C SER A 114 -87.55 -2.94 10.78
N ASP A 115 -87.92 -1.79 11.34
CA ASP A 115 -88.19 -0.58 10.55
C ASP A 115 -86.86 0.09 10.16
N PRO A 116 -86.51 0.19 8.86
CA PRO A 116 -85.22 0.72 8.41
C PRO A 116 -84.98 2.19 8.79
N VAL A 117 -86.02 2.92 9.20
CA VAL A 117 -85.94 4.34 9.60
C VAL A 117 -85.85 4.52 11.12
N ASN A 118 -86.43 3.61 11.90
CA ASN A 118 -86.66 3.81 13.34
C ASN A 118 -85.98 2.77 14.26
N GLN A 119 -85.17 1.86 13.71
CA GLN A 119 -84.38 0.90 14.49
C GLN A 119 -82.91 0.86 14.03
N ALA A 120 -82.02 0.48 14.95
CA ALA A 120 -80.62 0.23 14.62
C ALA A 120 -80.51 -0.94 13.64
N ALA A 121 -79.68 -0.79 12.61
CA ALA A 121 -79.44 -1.85 11.64
C ALA A 121 -78.78 -3.06 12.29
N GLN A 122 -79.09 -4.26 11.80
CA GLN A 122 -78.34 -5.45 12.19
C GLN A 122 -76.92 -5.37 11.60
N VAL A 123 -75.88 -5.56 12.42
CA VAL A 123 -74.50 -5.44 11.94
C VAL A 123 -73.90 -6.82 11.79
N ILE A 124 -73.45 -7.13 10.58
CA ILE A 124 -72.66 -8.29 10.23
C ILE A 124 -71.24 -7.82 9.99
N THR A 125 -70.27 -8.37 10.70
CA THR A 125 -68.86 -8.01 10.55
C THR A 125 -68.06 -9.21 10.09
N PHE A 126 -67.48 -9.12 8.90
CA PHE A 126 -66.45 -10.05 8.44
C PHE A 126 -65.09 -9.55 8.90
N TYR A 127 -64.38 -10.40 9.65
CA TYR A 127 -63.00 -10.15 10.06
C TYR A 127 -62.04 -10.86 9.12
N TYR A 128 -61.01 -10.14 8.69
CA TYR A 128 -59.98 -10.62 7.78
C TYR A 128 -58.64 -10.69 8.49
N MET A 129 -57.85 -11.71 8.16
CA MET A 129 -56.43 -11.73 8.52
C MET A 129 -55.59 -11.45 7.28
N PRO A 130 -54.45 -10.76 7.41
CA PRO A 130 -53.52 -10.63 6.30
C PRO A 130 -53.09 -12.00 5.79
N GLU A 131 -52.96 -12.13 4.48
CA GLU A 131 -52.31 -13.28 3.86
C GLU A 131 -50.88 -13.41 4.38
N ARG A 132 -50.35 -14.64 4.37
CA ARG A 132 -48.99 -14.94 4.82
C ARG A 132 -48.15 -15.26 3.61
N ILE A 133 -47.03 -14.57 3.50
CA ILE A 133 -46.14 -14.62 2.36
C ILE A 133 -44.75 -15.08 2.79
N GLU A 134 -43.96 -15.41 1.78
CA GLU A 134 -42.53 -15.65 1.90
C GLU A 134 -41.77 -14.68 1.00
N ILE A 135 -40.60 -14.27 1.47
CA ILE A 135 -39.64 -13.52 0.65
C ILE A 135 -38.30 -14.25 0.69
N THR A 136 -37.57 -14.15 -0.40
CA THR A 136 -36.23 -14.71 -0.54
C THR A 136 -35.28 -13.66 -1.11
N GLY A 137 -34.00 -13.88 -0.91
CA GLY A 137 -32.93 -13.11 -1.52
C GLY A 137 -31.63 -13.87 -1.45
N THR A 138 -30.65 -13.45 -2.24
CA THR A 138 -29.31 -14.04 -2.25
C THR A 138 -28.29 -13.16 -1.56
N LYS A 139 -27.32 -13.78 -0.90
CA LYS A 139 -26.11 -13.18 -0.36
C LYS A 139 -24.92 -13.73 -1.14
N THR A 140 -24.27 -12.86 -1.91
CA THR A 140 -23.12 -13.21 -2.76
C THR A 140 -21.84 -12.63 -2.17
N TRP A 141 -20.80 -13.46 -2.11
CA TRP A 141 -19.44 -13.04 -1.72
C TRP A 141 -18.54 -12.96 -2.95
N VAL A 142 -17.99 -11.77 -3.21
CA VAL A 142 -16.99 -11.49 -4.25
C VAL A 142 -15.66 -11.23 -3.57
N ASP A 143 -14.96 -12.31 -3.27
CA ASP A 143 -13.72 -12.33 -2.49
C ASP A 143 -12.69 -13.27 -3.12
N ALA A 144 -12.74 -13.50 -4.44
CA ALA A 144 -11.75 -14.30 -5.17
C ALA A 144 -11.46 -15.72 -4.62
N GLY A 145 -12.31 -16.25 -3.73
CA GLY A 145 -12.07 -17.54 -3.08
C GLY A 145 -10.89 -17.52 -2.11
N ILE A 146 -10.66 -16.43 -1.37
CA ILE A 146 -9.57 -16.33 -0.38
C ILE A 146 -9.50 -17.59 0.47
N ALA A 147 -8.32 -18.21 0.49
CA ALA A 147 -8.03 -19.43 1.24
C ALA A 147 -8.04 -19.22 2.77
N ASP A 148 -8.13 -17.97 3.22
CA ASP A 148 -8.12 -17.56 4.62
C ASP A 148 -9.56 -17.57 5.19
N PRO A 149 -9.94 -18.58 5.99
CA PRO A 149 -11.29 -18.73 6.52
C PRO A 149 -11.67 -17.64 7.54
N ASP A 150 -10.71 -16.85 8.03
CA ASP A 150 -10.96 -15.80 9.02
C ASP A 150 -11.42 -14.47 8.39
N GLN A 151 -11.31 -14.32 7.05
CA GLN A 151 -11.75 -13.11 6.35
C GLN A 151 -13.23 -13.11 5.98
N ARG A 152 -13.86 -14.29 5.85
CA ARG A 152 -15.31 -14.38 5.62
C ARG A 152 -16.00 -14.61 6.97
N PRO A 153 -16.91 -13.71 7.41
CA PRO A 153 -17.61 -13.91 8.67
C PRO A 153 -18.45 -15.18 8.62
N GLN A 154 -18.42 -15.95 9.71
CA GLN A 154 -19.12 -17.23 9.82
C GLN A 154 -20.65 -17.07 9.87
N SER A 155 -21.12 -15.86 10.21
CA SER A 155 -22.54 -15.49 10.24
C SER A 155 -22.73 -14.07 9.71
N VAL A 156 -23.92 -13.80 9.15
CA VAL A 156 -24.34 -12.48 8.67
C VAL A 156 -25.55 -12.05 9.48
N SER A 157 -25.49 -10.84 10.03
CA SER A 157 -26.62 -10.23 10.73
C SER A 157 -27.46 -9.46 9.73
N LEU A 158 -28.71 -9.91 9.52
CA LEU A 158 -29.68 -9.26 8.64
C LEU A 158 -30.73 -8.51 9.45
N THR A 159 -31.11 -7.34 8.94
CA THR A 159 -32.21 -6.52 9.45
C THR A 159 -33.29 -6.41 8.38
N LEU A 160 -34.51 -6.83 8.72
CA LEU A 160 -35.68 -6.77 7.87
C LEU A 160 -36.45 -5.47 8.11
N TYR A 161 -36.86 -4.83 7.02
CA TYR A 161 -37.69 -3.64 6.99
C TYR A 161 -38.99 -3.94 6.23
N ALA A 162 -40.10 -3.35 6.68
CA ALA A 162 -41.39 -3.36 6.01
C ALA A 162 -41.79 -1.92 5.71
N ASN A 163 -42.01 -1.58 4.43
CA ASN A 163 -42.31 -0.22 3.97
C ASN A 163 -41.31 0.81 4.54
N ASN A 164 -40.02 0.44 4.56
CA ASN A 164 -38.89 1.21 5.12
C ASN A 164 -38.88 1.38 6.65
N ALA A 165 -39.80 0.77 7.39
CA ALA A 165 -39.78 0.72 8.84
C ALA A 165 -39.13 -0.58 9.33
N GLU A 166 -38.20 -0.49 10.26
CA GLU A 166 -37.55 -1.67 10.87
C GLU A 166 -38.58 -2.48 11.65
N LEU A 167 -38.62 -3.80 11.46
CA LEU A 167 -39.49 -4.67 12.25
C LEU A 167 -38.96 -4.82 13.69
N SER A 168 -39.87 -4.89 14.65
CA SER A 168 -39.54 -5.28 16.02
C SER A 168 -40.64 -6.18 16.58
N PRO A 169 -40.32 -7.41 17.01
CA PRO A 169 -39.00 -8.05 16.96
C PRO A 169 -38.55 -8.41 15.52
N GLN A 170 -37.24 -8.52 15.31
CA GLN A 170 -36.67 -9.00 14.05
C GLN A 170 -36.91 -10.50 13.86
N PRO A 171 -37.51 -10.94 12.73
CA PRO A 171 -37.60 -12.36 12.43
C PRO A 171 -36.22 -12.93 12.09
N VAL A 172 -36.04 -14.24 12.30
CA VAL A 172 -34.80 -14.93 11.95
C VAL A 172 -35.00 -15.64 10.60
N PRO A 173 -34.15 -15.40 9.58
CA PRO A 173 -34.25 -16.09 8.31
C PRO A 173 -33.71 -17.51 8.40
N THR A 174 -34.18 -18.37 7.51
CA THR A 174 -33.55 -19.66 7.22
C THR A 174 -32.53 -19.50 6.10
N TRP A 175 -31.40 -20.22 6.19
CA TRP A 175 -30.28 -20.09 5.25
C TRP A 175 -30.03 -21.40 4.49
N THR A 176 -29.72 -21.28 3.20
CA THR A 176 -29.15 -22.35 2.38
C THR A 176 -27.83 -21.86 1.78
N LYS A 177 -26.72 -22.52 2.08
CA LYS A 177 -25.37 -22.10 1.62
C LYS A 177 -24.91 -22.96 0.45
N ASN A 178 -24.52 -22.35 -0.67
CA ASN A 178 -23.93 -23.04 -1.81
C ASN A 178 -22.70 -22.26 -2.32
N GLY A 179 -21.51 -22.64 -1.85
CA GLY A 179 -20.28 -21.91 -2.15
C GLY A 179 -20.34 -20.44 -1.73
N ASN A 180 -20.15 -19.54 -2.69
CA ASN A 180 -20.14 -18.09 -2.47
C ASN A 180 -21.54 -17.44 -2.52
N ILE A 181 -22.59 -18.22 -2.82
CA ILE A 181 -23.97 -17.74 -2.89
C ILE A 181 -24.76 -18.41 -1.79
N TRP A 182 -25.24 -17.62 -0.84
CA TRP A 182 -26.13 -18.07 0.23
C TRP A 182 -27.53 -17.54 -0.07
N THR A 183 -28.57 -18.34 0.17
CA THR A 183 -29.96 -17.89 0.02
C THR A 183 -30.57 -17.77 1.40
N TYR A 184 -31.20 -16.64 1.69
CA TYR A 184 -32.00 -16.46 2.89
C TYR A 184 -33.49 -16.52 2.56
N LYS A 185 -34.30 -16.97 3.51
CA LYS A 185 -35.75 -17.04 3.37
C LYS A 185 -36.44 -16.65 4.67
N TYR A 186 -37.35 -15.69 4.57
CA TYR A 186 -38.31 -15.35 5.62
C TYR A 186 -39.68 -15.90 5.25
N ILE A 187 -40.37 -16.49 6.23
CA ILE A 187 -41.70 -17.08 6.07
C ILE A 187 -42.68 -16.43 7.05
N ASN A 188 -43.97 -16.62 6.79
CA ASN A 188 -45.06 -16.14 7.65
C ASN A 188 -45.08 -14.63 7.87
N LEU A 189 -44.61 -13.85 6.90
CA LEU A 189 -44.72 -12.40 6.93
C LEU A 189 -46.14 -11.96 6.51
N PRO A 190 -46.75 -10.93 7.12
CA PRO A 190 -48.06 -10.43 6.70
C PRO A 190 -47.97 -9.66 5.37
N ALA A 191 -48.83 -10.01 4.41
CA ALA A 191 -48.91 -9.32 3.11
C ALA A 191 -49.41 -7.87 3.21
N ALA A 192 -50.15 -7.55 4.28
CA ALA A 192 -50.66 -6.22 4.61
C ALA A 192 -50.74 -6.04 6.13
N VAL A 193 -50.68 -4.79 6.61
CA VAL A 193 -50.95 -4.42 8.00
C VAL A 193 -51.68 -3.10 7.99
N GLY A 194 -52.80 -3.00 8.70
CA GLY A 194 -53.60 -1.79 8.77
C GLY A 194 -54.20 -1.37 7.44
N GLY A 195 -54.56 -2.34 6.59
CA GLY A 195 -55.07 -2.11 5.24
C GLY A 195 -54.01 -1.71 4.21
N ILE A 196 -52.73 -1.56 4.63
CA ILE A 196 -51.63 -1.15 3.75
C ILE A 196 -50.80 -2.38 3.36
N ALA A 197 -50.60 -2.59 2.07
CA ALA A 197 -49.74 -3.65 1.54
C ALA A 197 -48.30 -3.49 2.05
N GLN A 198 -47.65 -4.60 2.39
CA GLN A 198 -46.27 -4.60 2.87
C GLN A 198 -45.29 -4.94 1.76
N VAL A 199 -44.25 -4.13 1.64
CA VAL A 199 -43.06 -4.38 0.81
C VAL A 199 -41.86 -4.51 1.74
N TYR A 200 -41.15 -5.63 1.63
CA TYR A 200 -40.06 -5.97 2.50
C TYR A 200 -38.70 -5.73 1.84
N THR A 201 -37.75 -5.18 2.59
CA THR A 201 -36.35 -5.04 2.17
C THR A 201 -35.42 -5.52 3.28
N VAL A 202 -34.24 -5.97 2.91
CA VAL A 202 -33.25 -6.52 3.85
C VAL A 202 -31.96 -5.71 3.74
N ARG A 203 -31.40 -5.37 4.91
CA ARG A 203 -30.07 -4.76 5.02
C ARG A 203 -29.21 -5.59 5.95
N GLU A 204 -27.91 -5.36 5.94
CA GLU A 204 -26.98 -6.07 6.82
C GLU A 204 -26.03 -5.13 7.52
N THR A 205 -25.44 -5.63 8.61
CA THR A 205 -24.21 -5.06 9.13
C THR A 205 -23.06 -5.48 8.24
N VAL A 206 -22.50 -4.52 7.49
CA VAL A 206 -21.42 -4.79 6.53
C VAL A 206 -20.17 -5.27 7.27
N PRO A 207 -19.63 -6.44 6.94
CA PRO A 207 -18.39 -6.95 7.53
C PRO A 207 -17.20 -6.06 7.20
N GLU A 208 -16.16 -6.12 8.04
CA GLU A 208 -14.93 -5.36 7.84
C GLU A 208 -14.28 -5.65 6.47
N ASN A 209 -13.73 -4.62 5.83
CA ASN A 209 -13.12 -4.66 4.49
C ASN A 209 -14.05 -5.01 3.32
N TYR A 210 -15.33 -5.31 3.57
CA TYR A 210 -16.31 -5.52 2.51
C TYR A 210 -17.07 -4.23 2.18
N ILE A 211 -17.44 -4.10 0.91
CA ILE A 211 -18.39 -3.11 0.42
C ILE A 211 -19.65 -3.86 0.00
N ALA A 212 -20.80 -3.46 0.56
CA ALA A 212 -22.10 -4.08 0.28
C ALA A 212 -22.86 -3.31 -0.80
N VAL A 213 -23.43 -4.05 -1.75
CA VAL A 213 -24.38 -3.56 -2.75
C VAL A 213 -25.72 -4.27 -2.55
N TYR A 214 -26.81 -3.51 -2.59
CA TYR A 214 -28.17 -4.00 -2.37
C TYR A 214 -29.01 -3.83 -3.64
N GLU A 215 -29.63 -4.92 -4.09
CA GLU A 215 -30.59 -4.92 -5.20
C GLU A 215 -31.93 -5.43 -4.66
N ASP A 216 -32.87 -4.51 -4.43
CA ASP A 216 -34.18 -4.86 -3.92
C ASP A 216 -35.00 -5.60 -4.99
N VAL A 217 -35.50 -6.78 -4.63
CA VAL A 217 -36.26 -7.67 -5.51
C VAL A 217 -37.67 -7.07 -5.72
N ASN A 218 -38.21 -7.24 -6.93
CA ASN A 218 -39.47 -6.65 -7.41
C ASN A 218 -40.49 -6.33 -6.28
N PRO A 219 -40.73 -5.04 -5.97
CA PRO A 219 -41.66 -4.62 -4.92
C PRO A 219 -43.08 -5.16 -5.08
N ASN A 220 -43.49 -5.50 -6.31
CA ASN A 220 -44.81 -6.05 -6.61
C ASN A 220 -44.99 -7.51 -6.15
N ALA A 221 -43.92 -8.18 -5.71
CA ALA A 221 -43.93 -9.53 -5.13
C ALA A 221 -43.63 -9.51 -3.62
N HIS A 222 -44.06 -8.45 -2.92
CA HIS A 222 -43.78 -8.19 -1.50
C HIS A 222 -42.30 -8.00 -1.12
N GLY A 223 -41.37 -8.01 -2.08
CA GLY A 223 -39.98 -7.59 -1.88
C GLY A 223 -38.97 -8.71 -1.61
N GLY A 224 -37.89 -8.37 -0.90
CA GLY A 224 -36.64 -9.13 -0.80
C GLY A 224 -35.45 -8.28 -1.27
N THR A 225 -34.22 -8.75 -1.05
CA THR A 225 -33.00 -8.02 -1.43
C THR A 225 -31.89 -9.01 -1.78
N ASN A 226 -31.30 -8.86 -2.96
CA ASN A 226 -30.03 -9.49 -3.26
C ASN A 226 -28.89 -8.62 -2.71
N ILE A 227 -28.04 -9.21 -1.88
CA ILE A 227 -26.93 -8.55 -1.20
C ILE A 227 -25.62 -9.08 -1.80
N THR A 228 -24.78 -8.21 -2.32
CA THR A 228 -23.44 -8.57 -2.79
C THR A 228 -22.39 -7.88 -1.94
N ASN A 229 -21.51 -8.67 -1.32
CA ASN A 229 -20.35 -8.16 -0.61
C ASN A 229 -19.11 -8.40 -1.44
N THR A 230 -18.45 -7.31 -1.80
CA THR A 230 -17.16 -7.35 -2.50
C THR A 230 -16.05 -6.98 -1.53
N LEU A 231 -15.01 -7.79 -1.44
CA LEU A 231 -13.83 -7.45 -0.66
C LEU A 231 -13.01 -6.42 -1.43
N ASP A 232 -13.29 -5.14 -1.18
CA ASP A 232 -12.71 -3.99 -1.90
C ASP A 232 -12.35 -2.82 -0.95
N GLY A 233 -12.48 -3.05 0.36
CA GLY A 233 -12.11 -2.10 1.40
C GLY A 233 -10.82 -2.47 2.13
N GLY A 234 -10.53 -1.73 3.19
CA GLY A 234 -9.37 -1.95 4.04
C GLY A 234 -8.08 -1.32 3.53
N THR A 235 -7.17 -1.09 4.47
CA THR A 235 -5.85 -0.54 4.18
C THR A 235 -4.74 -1.40 4.79
N ILE A 236 -3.55 -1.26 4.23
CA ILE A 236 -2.31 -1.93 4.63
C ILE A 236 -1.21 -0.89 4.66
N ASP A 237 -0.28 -1.08 5.60
CA ASP A 237 0.99 -0.35 5.58
C ASP A 237 2.04 -1.20 4.88
N PHE A 238 2.70 -0.62 3.88
CA PHE A 238 3.83 -1.24 3.20
C PHE A 238 5.12 -0.77 3.87
N ILE A 239 5.80 -1.74 4.49
CA ILE A 239 6.99 -1.52 5.32
C ILE A 239 8.15 -2.31 4.74
N GLY A 240 9.30 -1.65 4.65
CA GLY A 240 10.57 -2.23 4.24
C GLY A 240 11.76 -1.51 4.88
N THR A 241 12.95 -1.99 4.59
CA THR A 241 14.19 -1.52 5.21
C THR A 241 15.24 -1.07 4.19
N LYS A 242 16.08 -0.14 4.61
CA LYS A 242 17.28 0.31 3.89
C LYS A 242 18.49 0.16 4.80
N THR A 243 19.47 -0.63 4.40
CA THR A 243 20.73 -0.78 5.12
C THR A 243 21.90 -0.22 4.31
N TRP A 244 22.79 0.53 4.99
CA TRP A 244 24.07 0.97 4.43
C TRP A 244 25.21 0.15 5.03
N VAL A 245 25.99 -0.50 4.17
CA VAL A 245 27.29 -1.08 4.54
C VAL A 245 28.35 -0.06 4.15
N ALA A 246 28.86 0.67 5.14
CA ALA A 246 29.81 1.74 4.91
C ALA A 246 30.92 1.74 5.95
N GLU A 247 32.11 2.14 5.53
CA GLU A 247 33.29 2.33 6.38
C GLU A 247 33.69 3.81 6.40
N PRO A 248 34.32 4.29 7.50
CA PRO A 248 34.78 5.68 7.58
C PRO A 248 35.93 5.93 6.61
N ASP A 249 35.91 7.13 6.03
CA ASP A 249 37.03 7.62 5.24
C ASP A 249 38.31 7.66 6.09
N PRO A 250 39.44 7.09 5.64
CA PRO A 250 40.64 6.99 6.47
C PRO A 250 41.27 8.33 6.87
N ALA A 251 41.10 9.42 6.10
CA ALA A 251 41.69 10.70 6.47
C ALA A 251 40.75 11.57 7.31
N THR A 252 39.44 11.48 7.08
CA THR A 252 38.48 12.35 7.78
C THR A 252 37.75 11.65 8.93
N GLY A 253 37.71 10.32 8.94
CA GLY A 253 36.89 9.51 9.86
C GLY A 253 35.38 9.60 9.58
N PHE A 254 34.96 10.34 8.55
CA PHE A 254 33.55 10.55 8.21
C PHE A 254 33.00 9.36 7.41
N VAL A 255 31.76 8.96 7.69
CA VAL A 255 31.01 7.96 6.90
C VAL A 255 29.98 8.71 6.06
N PRO A 256 30.14 8.79 4.73
CA PRO A 256 29.26 9.58 3.88
C PRO A 256 27.94 8.86 3.60
N ILE A 257 27.00 8.90 4.55
CA ILE A 257 25.66 8.32 4.38
C ILE A 257 24.71 9.34 3.73
N PRO A 258 24.11 9.04 2.56
CA PRO A 258 23.15 9.92 1.91
C PRO A 258 21.87 10.10 2.75
N PHE A 259 21.36 11.34 2.80
CA PHE A 259 20.10 11.67 3.47
C PHE A 259 18.88 11.62 2.54
N ASP A 260 19.09 11.82 1.23
CA ASP A 260 18.04 11.87 0.23
C ASP A 260 17.74 10.48 -0.34
N LEU A 261 16.95 9.70 0.40
CA LEU A 261 16.45 8.40 -0.02
C LEU A 261 15.14 8.54 -0.81
N LYS A 262 15.17 8.18 -2.10
CA LYS A 262 14.01 8.22 -2.98
C LYS A 262 13.56 6.81 -3.36
N LEU A 263 12.27 6.54 -3.14
CA LEU A 263 11.61 5.30 -3.52
C LEU A 263 10.54 5.59 -4.55
N THR A 264 10.43 4.70 -5.54
CA THR A 264 9.30 4.63 -6.46
C THR A 264 8.46 3.41 -6.10
N PHE A 265 7.19 3.62 -5.78
CA PHE A 265 6.25 2.57 -5.43
C PHE A 265 5.45 2.11 -6.63
N TYR A 266 5.27 0.80 -6.68
CA TYR A 266 4.50 0.06 -7.67
C TYR A 266 3.42 -0.76 -6.96
N ARG A 267 2.33 -1.00 -7.68
CA ARG A 267 1.24 -1.88 -7.24
C ARG A 267 0.88 -2.88 -8.32
N GLN A 268 0.26 -3.99 -7.94
CA GLN A 268 -0.41 -4.88 -8.86
C GLN A 268 -1.76 -5.27 -8.27
N GLY A 269 -2.83 -4.70 -8.81
CA GLY A 269 -4.21 -5.11 -8.55
C GLY A 269 -4.70 -6.13 -9.57
N ILE A 270 -5.94 -6.60 -9.42
CA ILE A 270 -6.53 -7.61 -10.30
C ILE A 270 -6.65 -7.17 -11.77
N ASN A 271 -6.74 -5.86 -12.03
CA ASN A 271 -6.85 -5.31 -13.38
C ASN A 271 -5.48 -5.03 -14.01
N ASP A 272 -4.39 -5.21 -13.26
CA ASP A 272 -3.03 -4.89 -13.70
C ASP A 272 -2.37 -6.19 -14.24
N THR A 273 -1.84 -6.16 -15.46
CA THR A 273 -1.14 -7.33 -16.04
C THR A 273 0.22 -7.56 -15.40
N ASP A 274 0.87 -6.48 -14.99
CA ASP A 274 2.18 -6.43 -14.35
C ASP A 274 2.18 -5.36 -13.24
N LEU A 275 3.28 -5.24 -12.50
CA LEU A 275 3.48 -4.13 -11.56
C LEU A 275 3.42 -2.78 -12.29
N VAL A 276 2.52 -1.90 -11.84
CA VAL A 276 2.33 -0.55 -12.38
C VAL A 276 2.81 0.51 -11.39
N ILE A 277 3.44 1.57 -11.91
CA ILE A 277 3.89 2.71 -11.10
C ILE A 277 2.67 3.40 -10.48
N MET A 278 2.71 3.62 -9.16
CA MET A 278 1.63 4.32 -8.46
C MET A 278 1.56 5.80 -8.86
N THR A 279 0.37 6.28 -9.23
CA THR A 279 0.14 7.68 -9.56
C THR A 279 -1.16 8.16 -8.88
N PRO A 280 -1.09 9.03 -7.85
CA PRO A 280 0.11 9.61 -7.25
C PRO A 280 0.94 8.59 -6.46
N GLN A 281 2.23 8.89 -6.26
CA GLN A 281 3.09 8.15 -5.34
C GLN A 281 2.59 8.33 -3.89
N PRO A 282 2.62 7.27 -3.05
CA PRO A 282 2.19 7.38 -1.67
C PRO A 282 3.18 8.23 -0.86
N ALA A 283 2.68 8.89 0.19
CA ALA A 283 3.55 9.48 1.19
C ALA A 283 4.15 8.38 2.06
N TYR A 284 5.43 8.51 2.41
CA TYR A 284 6.14 7.58 3.27
C TYR A 284 7.08 8.31 4.22
N THR A 285 7.39 7.68 5.34
CA THR A 285 8.33 8.22 6.35
C THR A 285 9.52 7.29 6.50
N TRP A 286 10.66 7.84 6.95
CA TRP A 286 11.86 7.10 7.31
C TRP A 286 12.13 7.18 8.80
N VAL A 287 12.49 6.06 9.41
CA VAL A 287 12.92 6.00 10.81
C VAL A 287 14.28 5.29 10.86
N LYS A 288 15.32 6.01 11.30
CA LYS A 288 16.66 5.43 11.50
C LYS A 288 16.69 4.59 12.78
N ASP A 289 17.22 3.38 12.70
CA ASP A 289 17.59 2.60 13.89
C ASP A 289 18.80 3.28 14.57
N PRO A 290 18.71 3.63 15.87
CA PRO A 290 19.81 4.30 16.57
C PRO A 290 21.07 3.45 16.73
N ASN A 291 20.98 2.13 16.60
CA ASN A 291 22.08 1.19 16.86
C ASN A 291 22.68 0.58 15.59
N THR A 292 22.03 0.76 14.44
CA THR A 292 22.47 0.15 13.18
C THR A 292 22.47 1.17 12.06
N ASN A 293 23.14 0.84 10.95
CA ASN A 293 23.02 1.59 9.72
C ASN A 293 21.80 1.11 8.93
N THR A 294 20.64 1.01 9.59
CA THR A 294 19.38 0.60 8.96
C THR A 294 18.30 1.65 9.21
N TRP A 295 17.51 1.91 8.16
CA TRP A 295 16.35 2.78 8.19
C TRP A 295 15.14 1.95 7.80
N THR A 296 14.03 2.14 8.50
CA THR A 296 12.73 1.57 8.13
C THR A 296 11.93 2.63 7.41
N TYR A 297 11.32 2.29 6.27
CA TYR A 297 10.32 3.15 5.64
C TYR A 297 8.92 2.55 5.76
N THR A 298 7.92 3.43 5.85
CA THR A 298 6.51 3.04 5.94
C THR A 298 5.67 3.91 5.01
N ALA A 299 5.05 3.28 4.01
CA ALA A 299 3.97 3.87 3.21
C ALA A 299 2.63 3.41 3.81
N ASN A 300 1.91 4.33 4.43
CA ASN A 300 0.69 4.01 5.18
C ASN A 300 -0.56 4.08 4.31
N GLY A 301 -1.59 3.33 4.69
CA GLY A 301 -2.94 3.52 4.14
C GLY A 301 -3.11 3.06 2.69
N LEU A 302 -2.28 2.14 2.21
CA LEU A 302 -2.39 1.58 0.87
C LEU A 302 -3.60 0.65 0.79
N LYS A 303 -4.27 0.58 -0.38
CA LYS A 303 -5.49 -0.24 -0.57
C LYS A 303 -5.17 -1.73 -0.39
N LYS A 304 -5.88 -2.42 0.50
CA LYS A 304 -5.58 -3.84 0.78
C LYS A 304 -6.14 -4.80 -0.24
N TYR A 305 -7.38 -4.57 -0.69
CA TYR A 305 -8.07 -5.42 -1.64
C TYR A 305 -8.69 -4.60 -2.75
N GLU A 306 -8.68 -5.13 -3.97
CA GLU A 306 -9.32 -4.56 -5.14
C GLU A 306 -10.20 -5.61 -5.84
N ASN A 307 -11.51 -5.37 -5.89
CA ASN A 307 -12.51 -6.24 -6.52
C ASN A 307 -12.41 -7.74 -6.11
N GLY A 308 -12.19 -8.01 -4.83
CA GLY A 308 -12.12 -9.35 -4.27
C GLY A 308 -10.70 -9.93 -4.13
N TYR A 309 -9.68 -9.29 -4.71
CA TYR A 309 -8.31 -9.80 -4.72
C TYR A 309 -7.39 -8.91 -3.87
N PRO A 310 -6.35 -9.46 -3.21
CA PRO A 310 -5.34 -8.64 -2.56
C PRO A 310 -4.56 -7.80 -3.58
N VAL A 311 -4.12 -6.60 -3.18
CA VAL A 311 -3.22 -5.76 -3.97
C VAL A 311 -1.79 -6.01 -3.54
N GLU A 312 -0.92 -6.34 -4.48
CA GLU A 312 0.52 -6.50 -4.21
C GLU A 312 1.24 -5.16 -4.38
N TYR A 313 2.33 -4.98 -3.63
CA TYR A 313 3.11 -3.75 -3.61
C TYR A 313 4.60 -4.04 -3.70
N LYS A 314 5.32 -3.17 -4.41
CA LYS A 314 6.77 -3.17 -4.55
C LYS A 314 7.29 -1.74 -4.44
N ALA A 315 8.48 -1.56 -3.88
CA ALA A 315 9.26 -0.33 -4.01
C ALA A 315 10.53 -0.60 -4.83
N GLU A 316 11.04 0.45 -5.46
CA GLU A 316 12.33 0.48 -6.15
C GLU A 316 13.11 1.69 -5.63
N GLU A 317 14.38 1.46 -5.29
CA GLU A 317 15.27 2.51 -4.83
C GLU A 317 16.00 3.18 -6.00
N THR A 318 16.08 4.52 -5.97
CA THR A 318 17.08 5.24 -6.75
C THR A 318 18.41 5.22 -5.98
N VAL A 319 19.35 4.38 -6.43
CA VAL A 319 20.67 4.25 -5.81
C VAL A 319 21.40 5.59 -5.85
N PRO A 320 21.82 6.16 -4.71
CA PRO A 320 22.51 7.44 -4.72
C PRO A 320 23.99 7.29 -5.13
N PRO A 321 24.60 8.39 -5.62
CA PRO A 321 26.00 8.39 -6.03
C PRO A 321 26.95 7.98 -4.89
N GLY A 322 28.03 7.27 -5.24
CA GLY A 322 29.02 6.78 -4.27
C GLY A 322 28.68 5.46 -3.61
N TYR A 323 27.55 4.86 -3.99
CA TYR A 323 27.09 3.58 -3.48
C TYR A 323 26.70 2.64 -4.62
N GLU A 324 26.84 1.35 -4.38
CA GLU A 324 26.31 0.30 -5.23
C GLU A 324 25.24 -0.48 -4.47
N GLN A 325 24.18 -0.89 -5.16
CA GLN A 325 23.13 -1.72 -4.57
C GLN A 325 23.54 -3.19 -4.66
N THR A 326 23.68 -3.84 -3.51
CA THR A 326 24.06 -5.25 -3.40
C THR A 326 22.89 -6.16 -3.12
N SER A 327 21.75 -5.61 -2.68
CA SER A 327 20.50 -6.36 -2.51
C SER A 327 19.27 -5.49 -2.78
N ASP A 328 18.32 -6.03 -3.53
CA ASP A 328 16.98 -5.48 -3.75
C ASP A 328 15.98 -6.65 -3.92
N ASN A 329 15.00 -6.73 -3.03
CA ASN A 329 13.90 -7.70 -3.12
C ASN A 329 12.54 -7.06 -3.44
N GLY A 330 12.53 -5.78 -3.81
CA GLY A 330 11.34 -4.97 -4.03
C GLY A 330 10.70 -4.43 -2.75
N ARG A 331 11.35 -4.58 -1.61
CA ARG A 331 10.90 -4.10 -0.29
C ARG A 331 12.08 -3.69 0.59
N ASP A 332 13.13 -4.47 0.64
CA ASP A 332 14.34 -4.21 1.41
C ASP A 332 15.53 -3.99 0.48
N PHE A 333 16.37 -3.02 0.84
CA PHE A 333 17.50 -2.56 0.03
C PHE A 333 18.78 -2.55 0.87
N ILE A 334 19.87 -3.05 0.30
CA ILE A 334 21.22 -2.95 0.89
C ILE A 334 22.13 -2.31 -0.13
N ASN A 335 22.82 -1.24 0.28
CA ASN A 335 23.87 -0.65 -0.54
C ASN A 335 25.19 -0.61 0.20
N GLU A 336 26.25 -0.85 -0.55
CA GLU A 336 27.63 -0.78 -0.07
C GLU A 336 28.32 0.47 -0.62
N ILE A 337 29.14 1.10 0.21
CA ILE A 337 29.91 2.27 -0.19
C ILE A 337 30.99 1.85 -1.20
N ILE A 338 31.12 2.61 -2.28
CA ILE A 338 32.15 2.32 -3.29
C ILE A 338 33.52 2.76 -2.75
N ILE A 339 34.51 1.88 -2.86
CA ILE A 339 35.88 2.12 -2.41
C ILE A 339 36.82 2.15 -3.62
N THR A 340 37.44 3.30 -3.85
CA THR A 340 38.50 3.47 -4.86
C THR A 340 39.86 3.32 -4.18
N LYS A 341 40.71 2.43 -4.69
CA LYS A 341 42.04 2.14 -4.13
C LYS A 341 43.13 2.50 -5.11
N ALA A 342 44.21 3.09 -4.60
CA ALA A 342 45.43 3.31 -5.37
C ALA A 342 46.62 2.64 -4.68
N THR A 343 47.56 2.16 -5.49
CA THR A 343 48.74 1.44 -5.01
C THR A 343 50.04 2.12 -5.40
N VAL A 344 51.05 1.95 -4.54
CA VAL A 344 52.40 2.47 -4.73
C VAL A 344 53.38 1.30 -4.70
N THR A 345 54.19 1.19 -5.74
CA THR A 345 55.25 0.18 -5.89
C THR A 345 56.61 0.86 -5.88
N TRP A 346 57.54 0.33 -5.08
CA TRP A 346 58.93 0.79 -5.02
C TRP A 346 59.87 -0.24 -5.66
N VAL A 347 60.71 0.20 -6.60
CA VAL A 347 61.71 -0.61 -7.30
C VAL A 347 63.11 -0.15 -6.91
N GLY A 348 63.89 -1.03 -6.25
CA GLY A 348 65.19 -0.68 -5.68
C GLY A 348 65.08 0.30 -4.51
N GLY A 349 66.18 0.91 -4.08
CA GLY A 349 66.25 1.97 -3.06
C GLY A 349 66.22 1.49 -1.61
N PRO A 350 66.48 2.42 -0.65
CA PRO A 350 66.59 2.13 0.79
C PRO A 350 65.32 1.52 1.38
N GLU A 351 65.48 0.72 2.45
CA GLU A 351 64.35 0.09 3.17
C GLU A 351 63.33 1.12 3.67
N THR A 352 63.80 2.24 4.22
CA THR A 352 62.97 3.38 4.59
C THR A 352 62.68 4.21 3.35
N ARG A 353 61.42 4.23 2.92
CA ARG A 353 60.93 4.99 1.77
C ARG A 353 60.57 6.41 2.19
N PRO A 354 60.74 7.40 1.29
CA PRO A 354 60.25 8.74 1.53
C PRO A 354 58.72 8.75 1.63
N THR A 355 58.17 9.64 2.44
CA THR A 355 56.72 9.90 2.45
C THR A 355 56.34 10.65 1.18
N ILE A 356 55.31 10.16 0.50
CA ILE A 356 54.70 10.80 -0.67
C ILE A 356 53.21 11.04 -0.40
N TRP A 357 52.54 11.79 -1.27
CA TRP A 357 51.10 11.96 -1.23
C TRP A 357 50.49 11.62 -2.58
N LEU A 358 49.29 11.03 -2.60
CA LEU A 358 48.53 10.79 -3.82
C LEU A 358 47.34 11.76 -3.91
N MET A 359 47.24 12.44 -5.04
CA MET A 359 46.08 13.25 -5.41
C MET A 359 45.22 12.47 -6.42
N LEU A 360 43.92 12.38 -6.16
CA LEU A 360 42.98 11.69 -7.04
C LEU A 360 42.46 12.63 -8.13
N TYR A 361 42.43 12.14 -9.36
CA TYR A 361 41.90 12.81 -10.53
C TYR A 361 40.74 11.98 -11.12
N GLN A 362 39.77 12.67 -11.69
CA GLN A 362 38.66 12.10 -12.46
C GLN A 362 38.65 12.66 -13.89
N GLN A 363 38.20 11.87 -14.85
CA GLN A 363 37.92 12.31 -16.22
C GLN A 363 36.68 11.62 -16.77
N VAL A 364 35.92 12.29 -17.64
CA VAL A 364 34.78 11.71 -18.33
C VAL A 364 35.24 11.12 -19.66
N GLY A 365 35.13 9.80 -19.82
CA GLY A 365 35.59 9.07 -21.00
C GLY A 365 37.12 9.07 -21.23
N GLU A 366 37.59 8.27 -22.19
CA GLU A 366 39.03 8.06 -22.43
C GLU A 366 39.76 9.32 -22.95
N ASN A 367 39.06 10.19 -23.68
CA ASN A 367 39.63 11.43 -24.25
C ASN A 367 39.39 12.66 -23.36
N GLY A 368 38.77 12.49 -22.19
CA GLY A 368 38.53 13.56 -21.23
C GLY A 368 39.83 14.13 -20.67
N THR A 369 39.81 15.38 -20.23
CA THR A 369 40.95 15.98 -19.51
C THR A 369 40.84 15.62 -18.03
N PRO A 370 41.86 14.97 -17.42
CA PRO A 370 41.85 14.69 -15.99
C PRO A 370 41.84 15.98 -15.17
N VAL A 371 40.90 16.06 -14.23
CA VAL A 371 40.81 17.15 -13.25
C VAL A 371 40.87 16.58 -11.84
N PRO A 372 41.45 17.30 -10.86
CA PRO A 372 41.41 16.86 -9.47
C PRO A 372 39.98 16.66 -9.00
N VAL A 373 39.73 15.58 -8.25
CA VAL A 373 38.40 15.34 -7.69
C VAL A 373 38.08 16.45 -6.67
N PRO A 374 36.96 17.18 -6.82
CA PRO A 374 36.64 18.31 -5.96
C PRO A 374 36.54 17.93 -4.47
N ASN A 375 36.97 18.84 -3.59
CA ASN A 375 36.87 18.72 -2.13
C ASN A 375 37.53 17.47 -1.52
N LEU A 376 38.42 16.79 -2.24
CA LEU A 376 39.22 15.69 -1.70
C LEU A 376 40.63 16.16 -1.31
N SER A 377 41.03 15.78 -0.10
CA SER A 377 42.42 15.93 0.36
C SER A 377 43.32 14.87 -0.27
N VAL A 378 44.61 15.21 -0.42
CA VAL A 378 45.64 14.26 -0.79
C VAL A 378 45.80 13.16 0.27
N ARG A 379 46.21 11.95 -0.14
CA ARG A 379 46.42 10.81 0.76
C ARG A 379 47.90 10.61 1.04
N GLU A 380 48.28 10.68 2.31
CA GLU A 380 49.65 10.39 2.75
C GLU A 380 49.97 8.90 2.59
N VAL A 381 51.12 8.60 1.97
CA VAL A 381 51.68 7.25 1.86
C VAL A 381 53.01 7.23 2.61
N LYS A 382 53.01 6.59 3.78
CA LYS A 382 54.20 6.42 4.62
C LYS A 382 55.05 5.26 4.12
N SER A 383 56.26 5.15 4.66
CA SER A 383 57.24 4.12 4.25
C SER A 383 56.73 2.67 4.34
N ASP A 384 55.80 2.39 5.25
CA ASP A 384 55.21 1.08 5.50
C ASP A 384 53.85 0.89 4.79
N THR A 385 53.43 1.86 3.99
CA THR A 385 52.14 1.89 3.31
C THR A 385 52.33 1.74 1.80
N THR A 386 51.57 0.84 1.18
CA THR A 386 51.59 0.63 -0.28
C THR A 386 50.23 0.82 -0.93
N GLU A 387 49.18 1.07 -0.14
CA GLU A 387 47.81 1.27 -0.62
C GLU A 387 47.15 2.42 0.16
N VAL A 388 46.41 3.26 -0.56
CA VAL A 388 45.49 4.25 0.03
C VAL A 388 44.12 4.13 -0.63
N LYS A 389 43.08 4.57 0.06
CA LYS A 389 41.70 4.47 -0.41
C LYS A 389 40.91 5.77 -0.25
N TRP A 390 39.92 5.94 -1.11
CA TRP A 390 38.86 6.95 -1.05
C TRP A 390 37.52 6.23 -1.05
N VAL A 391 36.57 6.73 -0.28
CA VAL A 391 35.25 6.10 -0.10
C VAL A 391 34.15 7.03 -0.61
N GLY A 392 33.08 6.46 -1.18
CA GLY A 392 31.87 7.21 -1.52
C GLY A 392 32.00 8.10 -2.75
N LEU A 393 32.87 7.75 -3.71
CA LEU A 393 33.05 8.53 -4.93
C LEU A 393 31.95 8.26 -5.94
N SER A 394 31.33 9.31 -6.47
CA SER A 394 30.39 9.22 -7.58
C SER A 394 31.08 8.60 -8.80
N GLN A 395 30.49 7.56 -9.38
CA GLN A 395 31.09 6.86 -10.53
C GLN A 395 30.71 7.48 -11.88
N GLU A 396 29.72 8.38 -11.90
CA GLU A 396 29.18 9.02 -13.09
C GLU A 396 29.00 10.53 -12.86
N ASP A 397 28.98 11.30 -13.94
CA ASP A 397 28.68 12.73 -13.92
C ASP A 397 27.16 13.02 -13.86
N GLU A 398 26.77 14.30 -13.94
CA GLU A 398 25.36 14.71 -13.90
C GLU A 398 24.52 14.22 -15.10
N ASN A 399 25.17 13.77 -16.19
CA ASN A 399 24.54 13.25 -17.40
C ASN A 399 24.50 11.72 -17.42
N GLY A 400 25.12 11.05 -16.44
CA GLY A 400 25.26 9.59 -16.39
C GLY A 400 26.48 9.05 -17.14
N ASP A 401 27.43 9.91 -17.53
CA ASP A 401 28.67 9.46 -18.18
C ASP A 401 29.68 8.97 -17.13
N PRO A 402 30.32 7.80 -17.31
CA PRO A 402 31.20 7.22 -16.30
C PRO A 402 32.53 7.97 -16.15
N TYR A 403 32.98 8.10 -14.91
CA TYR A 403 34.31 8.59 -14.56
C TYR A 403 35.38 7.51 -14.69
N ILE A 404 36.54 7.90 -15.18
CA ILE A 404 37.80 7.16 -15.06
C ILE A 404 38.63 7.84 -13.99
N PHE A 405 39.02 7.10 -12.95
CA PHE A 405 39.85 7.58 -11.86
C PHE A 405 41.34 7.28 -12.09
N THR A 406 42.18 8.27 -11.81
CA THR A 406 43.64 8.16 -11.88
C THR A 406 44.27 8.87 -10.69
N VAL A 407 45.53 8.55 -10.37
CA VAL A 407 46.29 9.24 -9.32
C VAL A 407 47.54 9.92 -9.86
N ARG A 408 47.94 11.00 -9.19
CA ARG A 408 49.25 11.62 -9.34
C ARG A 408 49.96 11.66 -7.99
N GLU A 409 51.27 11.39 -8.00
CA GLU A 409 52.16 11.59 -6.87
C GLU A 409 52.48 13.07 -6.72
N VAL A 410 52.32 13.59 -5.51
CA VAL A 410 52.45 15.01 -5.16
C VAL A 410 53.12 15.17 -3.79
N ASP A 411 53.50 16.40 -3.47
CA ASP A 411 53.89 16.79 -2.12
C ASP A 411 52.65 16.95 -1.20
N ALA A 412 52.89 17.26 0.08
CA ALA A 412 51.83 17.49 1.07
C ALA A 412 50.91 18.69 0.74
N GLN A 413 51.31 19.56 -0.19
CA GLN A 413 50.54 20.72 -0.65
C GLN A 413 49.82 20.45 -1.98
N GLY A 414 50.00 19.27 -2.58
CA GLY A 414 49.39 18.90 -3.85
C GLY A 414 50.17 19.34 -5.09
N ASN A 415 51.40 19.83 -4.95
CA ASN A 415 52.24 20.16 -6.10
C ASN A 415 52.91 18.91 -6.66
N ASP A 416 53.13 18.90 -7.98
CA ASP A 416 53.90 17.83 -8.62
C ASP A 416 55.28 17.72 -8.00
N TRP A 417 55.58 16.54 -7.47
CA TRP A 417 56.80 16.27 -6.74
C TRP A 417 57.24 14.84 -6.97
N THR A 418 58.54 14.61 -6.87
CA THR A 418 59.16 13.29 -6.90
C THR A 418 60.29 13.28 -5.88
N PRO A 419 60.40 12.25 -5.04
CA PRO A 419 61.47 12.16 -4.07
C PRO A 419 62.86 12.19 -4.71
N GLU A 420 63.83 12.72 -3.98
CA GLU A 420 65.22 12.73 -4.41
C GLU A 420 65.72 11.29 -4.67
N ASN A 421 66.48 11.11 -5.75
CA ASN A 421 67.00 9.80 -6.19
C ASN A 421 65.91 8.81 -6.62
N TYR A 422 64.74 9.29 -7.05
CA TYR A 422 63.71 8.46 -7.66
C TYR A 422 63.21 9.05 -8.98
N THR A 423 62.73 8.16 -9.84
CA THR A 423 61.85 8.50 -10.98
C THR A 423 60.51 7.81 -10.80
N LYS A 424 59.42 8.50 -11.14
CA LYS A 424 58.06 7.97 -11.02
C LYS A 424 57.42 7.66 -12.37
N VAL A 425 56.55 6.66 -12.39
CA VAL A 425 55.61 6.35 -13.47
C VAL A 425 54.21 6.21 -12.88
N GLU A 426 53.25 6.91 -13.45
CA GLU A 426 51.84 6.94 -13.01
C GLU A 426 50.97 6.30 -14.09
N SER A 427 50.20 5.27 -13.73
CA SER A 427 49.35 4.54 -14.66
C SER A 427 48.04 4.17 -13.99
N GLY A 428 46.98 4.92 -14.32
CA GLY A 428 45.67 4.74 -13.68
C GLY A 428 45.76 5.02 -12.18
N LEU A 429 45.39 4.02 -11.37
CA LEU A 429 45.45 4.09 -9.91
C LEU A 429 46.76 3.51 -9.32
N ASN A 430 47.80 3.34 -10.14
CA ASN A 430 49.08 2.78 -9.71
C ASN A 430 50.23 3.76 -9.93
N VAL A 431 51.07 3.93 -8.92
CA VAL A 431 52.32 4.71 -8.98
C VAL A 431 53.50 3.76 -8.78
N THR A 432 54.51 3.86 -9.65
CA THR A 432 55.76 3.10 -9.54
C THR A 432 56.94 4.05 -9.39
N ASN A 433 57.61 3.99 -8.23
CA ASN A 433 58.85 4.71 -7.97
C ASN A 433 60.06 3.81 -8.18
N THR A 434 61.01 4.25 -9.01
CA THR A 434 62.25 3.54 -9.31
C THR A 434 63.44 4.32 -8.77
N TYR A 435 64.25 3.68 -7.93
CA TYR A 435 65.43 4.28 -7.34
C TYR A 435 66.52 4.52 -8.39
N VAL A 436 67.08 5.73 -8.38
CA VAL A 436 68.20 6.16 -9.21
C VAL A 436 69.43 6.25 -8.32
N ILE A 437 70.42 5.39 -8.58
CA ILE A 437 71.67 5.38 -7.82
C ILE A 437 72.39 6.73 -8.02
N PRO A 438 72.70 7.49 -6.95
CA PRO A 438 73.37 8.78 -7.08
C PRO A 438 74.81 8.58 -7.54
N THR A 439 75.26 9.36 -8.53
CA THR A 439 76.62 9.28 -9.09
C THR A 439 77.46 10.51 -8.74
N ASN A 440 77.08 11.29 -7.73
CA ASN A 440 77.77 12.50 -7.31
C ASN A 440 78.90 12.25 -6.29
N GLY A 441 79.21 10.98 -5.99
CA GLY A 441 80.23 10.60 -5.03
C GLY A 441 81.62 11.03 -5.47
N THR A 442 82.44 11.41 -4.49
CA THR A 442 83.87 11.67 -4.66
C THR A 442 84.67 10.89 -3.62
N ALA A 443 85.90 10.53 -3.98
CA ALA A 443 86.85 9.93 -3.07
C ALA A 443 88.24 10.49 -3.38
N THR A 444 89.01 10.84 -2.35
CA THR A 444 90.36 11.38 -2.51
C THR A 444 91.34 10.51 -1.74
N ALA A 445 92.39 10.07 -2.41
CA ALA A 445 93.51 9.40 -1.77
C ALA A 445 94.76 10.28 -1.81
N THR A 446 95.46 10.33 -0.69
CA THR A 446 96.76 10.98 -0.57
C THR A 446 97.82 9.94 -0.24
N LYS A 447 99.01 10.09 -0.82
CA LYS A 447 100.19 9.31 -0.50
C LYS A 447 101.30 10.27 -0.10
N THR A 448 101.71 10.16 1.15
CA THR A 448 102.86 10.89 1.71
C THR A 448 103.96 9.88 2.00
N TRP A 449 105.18 10.21 1.59
CA TRP A 449 106.35 9.39 1.85
C TRP A 449 107.10 9.96 3.05
N VAL A 450 107.19 9.19 4.13
CA VAL A 450 107.87 9.61 5.36
C VAL A 450 109.22 8.92 5.45
N ASN A 451 110.30 9.70 5.39
CA ASN A 451 111.70 9.24 5.31
C ASN A 451 112.03 8.46 4.02
N GLY A 452 113.32 8.24 3.74
CA GLY A 452 113.79 7.49 2.58
C GLY A 452 114.32 8.34 1.43
N ALA A 453 114.53 7.72 0.26
CA ALA A 453 115.07 8.38 -0.93
C ALA A 453 114.06 9.35 -1.55
N ALA A 454 114.56 10.42 -2.21
CA ALA A 454 113.73 11.43 -2.86
C ALA A 454 112.94 10.89 -4.07
N THR A 455 113.34 9.74 -4.62
CA THR A 455 112.62 8.99 -5.65
C THR A 455 112.06 7.70 -5.06
N HIS A 456 110.79 7.45 -5.31
CA HIS A 456 110.03 6.33 -4.76
C HIS A 456 109.84 5.22 -5.81
N PRO A 457 109.64 3.95 -5.39
CA PRO A 457 109.31 2.89 -6.33
C PRO A 457 107.99 3.18 -7.04
N ASP A 458 107.84 2.58 -8.21
CA ASP A 458 106.59 2.55 -8.94
C ASP A 458 105.46 2.02 -8.03
N LEU A 459 104.33 2.71 -7.99
CA LEU A 459 103.23 2.42 -7.08
C LEU A 459 101.90 2.82 -7.70
N TRP A 460 100.86 2.04 -7.46
CA TRP A 460 99.49 2.32 -7.92
C TRP A 460 98.50 2.26 -6.76
N LEU A 461 97.48 3.11 -6.84
CA LEU A 461 96.31 3.08 -5.97
C LEU A 461 95.11 2.57 -6.76
N GLN A 462 94.49 1.47 -6.32
CA GLN A 462 93.21 1.01 -6.86
C GLN A 462 92.09 1.44 -5.91
N LEU A 463 91.04 2.06 -6.46
CA LEU A 463 89.84 2.44 -5.69
C LEU A 463 88.94 1.23 -5.49
N TRP A 464 88.54 1.01 -4.24
CA TRP A 464 87.62 -0.03 -3.80
C TRP A 464 86.39 0.58 -3.12
N ARG A 465 85.29 -0.14 -3.16
CA ARG A 465 84.05 0.20 -2.46
C ARG A 465 83.53 -0.99 -1.68
N LYS A 466 82.93 -0.73 -0.53
CA LYS A 466 82.21 -1.75 0.25
C LYS A 466 80.90 -1.22 0.82
N THR A 467 79.91 -2.09 1.01
CA THR A 467 78.73 -1.78 1.82
C THR A 467 78.92 -2.29 3.24
N THR A 468 78.32 -1.60 4.21
CA THR A 468 78.25 -2.04 5.63
C THR A 468 76.89 -2.64 6.00
N ALA A 469 75.92 -2.52 5.10
CA ALA A 469 74.57 -3.06 5.20
C ALA A 469 74.17 -3.75 3.88
N GLY A 470 73.10 -4.54 3.92
CA GLY A 470 72.62 -5.33 2.80
C GLY A 470 73.09 -6.79 2.82
N THR A 471 72.51 -7.62 1.96
CA THR A 471 72.86 -9.04 1.83
C THR A 471 72.80 -9.48 0.36
N PRO A 472 73.93 -9.93 -0.25
CA PRO A 472 75.27 -10.01 0.32
C PRO A 472 75.91 -8.61 0.50
N LEU A 473 76.86 -8.51 1.44
CA LEU A 473 77.74 -7.33 1.49
C LEU A 473 78.62 -7.28 0.24
N ILE A 474 78.87 -6.08 -0.24
CA ILE A 474 79.76 -5.81 -1.38
C ILE A 474 81.12 -5.41 -0.82
N ASP A 475 82.20 -5.98 -1.36
CA ASP A 475 83.57 -5.50 -1.18
C ASP A 475 84.38 -5.81 -2.45
N GLN A 476 84.58 -4.81 -3.30
CA GLN A 476 85.12 -5.00 -4.64
C GLN A 476 85.82 -3.74 -5.17
N PRO A 477 86.69 -3.84 -6.20
CA PRO A 477 87.18 -2.67 -6.91
C PRO A 477 86.00 -1.89 -7.50
N VAL A 478 86.11 -0.55 -7.53
CA VAL A 478 85.08 0.28 -8.15
C VAL A 478 85.04 -0.04 -9.65
N PRO A 479 83.88 -0.46 -10.20
CA PRO A 479 83.78 -0.82 -11.62
C PRO A 479 84.19 0.33 -12.54
N ASN A 480 84.79 0.01 -13.68
CA ASN A 480 85.18 0.97 -14.72
C ASN A 480 86.08 2.12 -14.21
N ARG A 481 86.96 1.81 -13.24
CA ARG A 481 87.99 2.73 -12.73
C ARG A 481 89.34 2.03 -12.74
N ASP A 482 90.26 2.56 -13.54
CA ASP A 482 91.63 2.04 -13.62
C ASP A 482 92.46 2.45 -12.39
N PRO A 483 93.43 1.61 -11.95
CA PRO A 483 94.37 2.00 -10.91
C PRO A 483 95.21 3.21 -11.33
N VAL A 484 95.44 4.12 -10.38
CA VAL A 484 96.13 5.39 -10.62
C VAL A 484 97.59 5.25 -10.23
N LYS A 485 98.51 5.62 -11.14
CA LYS A 485 99.95 5.62 -10.86
C LYS A 485 100.31 6.80 -9.94
N VAL A 486 100.97 6.50 -8.82
CA VAL A 486 101.50 7.49 -7.87
C VAL A 486 102.75 8.15 -8.46
N ALA A 487 102.91 9.46 -8.25
CA ALA A 487 104.09 10.18 -8.69
C ALA A 487 105.37 9.63 -8.02
N SER A 488 106.45 9.50 -8.79
CA SER A 488 107.73 8.95 -8.31
C SER A 488 108.50 9.86 -7.36
N THR A 489 108.01 11.09 -7.10
CA THR A 489 108.63 12.08 -6.22
C THR A 489 107.57 12.93 -5.54
N GLY A 490 107.77 13.23 -4.25
CA GLY A 490 106.89 14.13 -3.49
C GLY A 490 105.55 13.50 -3.09
N ASP A 491 104.74 14.28 -2.39
CA ASP A 491 103.40 13.87 -2.00
C ASP A 491 102.47 13.80 -3.22
N PHE A 492 101.59 12.81 -3.22
CA PHE A 492 100.64 12.57 -4.30
C PHE A 492 99.21 12.68 -3.76
N SER A 493 98.33 13.28 -4.56
CA SER A 493 96.90 13.36 -4.28
C SER A 493 96.13 13.09 -5.57
N TYR A 494 95.10 12.27 -5.49
CA TYR A 494 94.21 12.00 -6.61
C TYR A 494 92.76 11.92 -6.14
N GLU A 495 91.87 12.59 -6.87
CA GLU A 495 90.43 12.62 -6.62
C GLU A 495 89.71 11.84 -7.71
N TRP A 496 88.93 10.84 -7.31
CA TRP A 496 87.93 10.20 -8.14
C TRP A 496 86.59 10.90 -7.95
N THR A 497 85.94 11.28 -9.05
CA THR A 497 84.60 11.88 -9.06
C THR A 497 83.63 11.01 -9.86
N GLY A 498 82.33 11.34 -9.78
CA GLY A 498 81.31 10.64 -10.55
C GLY A 498 81.06 9.20 -10.03
N LEU A 499 81.21 8.98 -8.73
CA LEU A 499 81.10 7.66 -8.12
C LEU A 499 79.66 7.37 -7.70
N GLU A 500 79.18 6.16 -8.01
CA GLU A 500 77.95 5.61 -7.43
C GLU A 500 78.07 5.56 -5.91
N THR A 501 77.22 6.27 -5.18
CA THR A 501 77.32 6.38 -3.71
C THR A 501 76.58 5.27 -2.97
N THR A 502 75.67 4.54 -3.63
CA THR A 502 74.88 3.47 -3.04
C THR A 502 74.77 2.25 -3.96
N ASP A 503 74.39 1.10 -3.41
CA ASP A 503 73.94 -0.05 -4.21
C ASP A 503 72.47 0.12 -4.69
N VAL A 504 71.96 -0.87 -5.42
CA VAL A 504 70.58 -0.85 -5.95
C VAL A 504 69.49 -0.82 -4.86
N ASN A 505 69.82 -1.21 -3.63
CA ASN A 505 68.94 -1.17 -2.46
C ASN A 505 69.21 0.07 -1.59
N GLY A 506 69.95 1.05 -2.09
CA GLY A 506 70.25 2.29 -1.36
C GLY A 506 71.23 2.14 -0.21
N ASN A 507 71.94 1.02 -0.07
CA ASN A 507 72.98 0.87 0.95
C ASN A 507 74.22 1.69 0.55
N GLU A 508 74.70 2.56 1.44
CA GLU A 508 75.84 3.43 1.16
C GLU A 508 77.15 2.66 0.95
N TYR A 509 77.92 3.11 -0.03
CA TYR A 509 79.29 2.66 -0.24
C TYR A 509 80.27 3.45 0.62
N THR A 510 81.15 2.73 1.31
CA THR A 510 82.40 3.28 1.84
C THR A 510 83.52 3.06 0.83
N PHE A 511 84.15 4.14 0.39
CA PHE A 511 85.31 4.08 -0.50
C PHE A 511 86.62 3.97 0.27
N TYR A 512 87.53 3.17 -0.24
CA TYR A 512 88.89 3.06 0.27
C TYR A 512 89.85 2.71 -0.87
N VAL A 513 91.16 2.84 -0.63
CA VAL A 513 92.17 2.50 -1.63
C VAL A 513 93.02 1.33 -1.16
N LYS A 514 93.43 0.50 -2.11
CA LYS A 514 94.47 -0.49 -1.92
C LYS A 514 95.72 -0.05 -2.67
N GLU A 515 96.86 -0.18 -2.00
CA GLU A 515 98.18 0.13 -2.55
C GLU A 515 98.77 -1.15 -3.18
N GLY A 516 99.42 -1.02 -4.34
CA GLY A 516 99.96 -2.19 -5.02
C GLY A 516 100.72 -1.89 -6.29
N GLN A 517 100.94 -2.93 -7.08
CA GLN A 517 101.63 -2.90 -8.37
C GLN A 517 100.66 -3.16 -9.51
N LEU A 518 100.81 -2.46 -10.63
CA LEU A 518 100.06 -2.72 -11.86
C LEU A 518 100.98 -3.36 -12.89
N ASN A 519 100.73 -4.62 -13.26
CA ASN A 519 101.46 -5.32 -14.32
C ASN A 519 100.52 -5.66 -15.48
N GLY A 520 100.71 -5.00 -16.62
CA GLY A 520 99.73 -5.02 -17.70
C GLY A 520 98.40 -4.44 -17.22
N SER A 521 97.34 -5.24 -17.25
CA SER A 521 95.99 -4.89 -16.74
C SER A 521 95.68 -5.46 -15.36
N THR A 522 96.63 -6.16 -14.72
CA THR A 522 96.40 -6.85 -13.44
C THR A 522 97.00 -6.06 -12.29
N PHE A 523 96.14 -5.62 -11.37
CA PHE A 523 96.57 -5.02 -10.11
C PHE A 523 96.84 -6.11 -9.07
N THR A 524 97.98 -6.03 -8.39
CA THR A 524 98.34 -6.89 -7.27
C THR A 524 98.51 -6.03 -6.03
N GLU A 525 97.65 -6.25 -5.03
CA GLU A 525 97.74 -5.61 -3.70
C GLU A 525 99.09 -5.93 -3.05
N GLY A 526 99.74 -4.91 -2.49
CA GLY A 526 101.10 -4.94 -1.95
C GLY A 526 101.20 -5.15 -0.45
#